data_AF-A0A847ZSR4-F1
#
_entry.id   AF-A0A847ZSR4-F1
#
_cell.length_a   1.000
_cell.length_b   1.000
_cell.length_c   1.000
_cell.angle_alpha   90.00
_cell.angle_beta   90.00
_cell.angle_gamma   90.00
#
_symmetry.space_group_name_H-M   'P 1'
#
loop_
_entity.id
_entity.type
_entity.pdbx_description
1 polymer ?
#
loop_
_entity_poly.entity_id
_entity_poly.type
_entity_poly.pdbx_seq_one_letter_code
_entity_poly.pdbx_strand_id
1 'polypeptide(L)'
;MALRLSLNTNPLVNRFADVDDLCDTLARTIKAGYIQLVPELLNPSWPAATISKRERQFVRAFARNNIRATSVMTSTYTRLNHMGHPDADVRRYYVDWFKTLADIAGAIGAESMGSQFAIFTQKDYNDTKRREELINIVIECWREVAEHAKAAGLKYIFWEPMSVGREFGHTIAECRNFDARLEAAKLAIPFRMIDDIDHGDVTSSNPDDTDPYAWAAAFPVESPIIHVKQS
;
A
#
# COMPACT_ATOMS: atom_id res chain seq x y z
N MET A 1 19.53 16.17 -0.93
CA MET A 1 18.39 15.33 -1.35
C MET A 1 17.12 16.16 -1.30
N ALA A 2 16.25 16.06 -2.31
CA ALA A 2 14.96 16.75 -2.31
C ALA A 2 13.88 15.81 -1.74
N LEU A 3 13.90 15.60 -0.42
CA LEU A 3 12.88 14.78 0.27
C LEU A 3 11.57 15.57 0.42
N ARG A 4 10.44 14.86 0.42
CA ARG A 4 9.11 15.41 0.69
C ARG A 4 8.51 14.67 1.88
N LEU A 5 7.79 15.41 2.72
CA LEU A 5 7.02 14.85 3.82
C LEU A 5 5.57 14.67 3.38
N SER A 6 5.03 13.46 3.52
CA SER A 6 3.61 13.16 3.35
C SER A 6 3.01 12.61 4.65
N LEU A 7 1.69 12.67 4.76
CA LEU A 7 0.94 12.07 5.85
C LEU A 7 0.07 10.92 5.34
N ASN A 8 0.27 9.71 5.86
CA ASN A 8 -0.72 8.64 5.71
C ASN A 8 -1.98 9.00 6.51
N THR A 9 -3.17 8.87 5.91
CA THR A 9 -4.43 9.32 6.51
C THR A 9 -5.08 8.32 7.47
N ASN A 10 -4.41 7.21 7.82
CA ASN A 10 -4.85 6.23 8.84
C ASN A 10 -5.40 6.88 10.13
N PRO A 11 -4.70 7.83 10.79
CA PRO A 11 -5.19 8.42 12.03
C PRO A 11 -6.40 9.36 11.81
N LEU A 12 -6.88 9.57 10.59
CA LEU A 12 -8.03 10.42 10.30
C LEU A 12 -9.30 9.60 10.02
N VAL A 13 -9.16 8.29 9.80
CA VAL A 13 -10.28 7.37 9.54
C VAL A 13 -11.26 7.40 10.71
N ASN A 14 -12.56 7.35 10.39
CA ASN A 14 -13.72 7.44 11.31
C ASN A 14 -13.86 8.77 12.07
N ARG A 15 -12.80 9.57 12.19
CA ARG A 15 -12.83 10.92 12.77
C ARG A 15 -13.32 11.94 11.74
N PHE A 16 -12.95 11.74 10.48
CA PHE A 16 -13.35 12.55 9.35
C PHE A 16 -13.97 11.67 8.26
N ALA A 17 -15.07 12.14 7.68
CA ALA A 17 -15.76 11.47 6.57
C ALA A 17 -16.37 12.47 5.57
N ASP A 18 -16.61 13.71 6.00
CA ASP A 18 -16.85 14.82 5.08
C ASP A 18 -15.52 15.23 4.41
N VAL A 19 -15.55 15.38 3.09
CA VAL A 19 -14.35 15.60 2.28
C VAL A 19 -13.79 17.00 2.50
N ASP A 20 -14.67 18.00 2.66
CA ASP A 20 -14.23 19.38 2.85
C ASP A 20 -13.67 19.55 4.26
N ASP A 21 -14.32 18.99 5.29
CA ASP A 21 -13.81 18.98 6.67
C ASP A 21 -12.42 18.32 6.79
N LEU A 22 -12.26 17.13 6.17
CA LEU A 22 -10.97 16.45 6.12
C LEU A 22 -9.88 17.30 5.46
N CYS A 23 -10.15 17.83 4.27
CA CYS A 23 -9.15 18.56 3.48
C CYS A 23 -8.82 19.92 4.11
N ASP A 24 -9.81 20.61 4.65
CA ASP A 24 -9.60 21.88 5.34
C ASP A 24 -8.79 21.66 6.64
N THR A 25 -9.04 20.57 7.37
CA THR A 25 -8.25 20.17 8.54
C THR A 25 -6.81 19.82 8.18
N LEU A 26 -6.60 19.02 7.12
CA LEU A 26 -5.28 18.66 6.61
C LEU A 26 -4.46 19.91 6.27
N ALA A 27 -5.05 20.88 5.56
CA ALA A 27 -4.34 22.07 5.10
C ALA A 27 -4.13 23.12 6.20
N ARG A 28 -5.13 23.38 7.03
CA ARG A 28 -5.12 24.52 7.97
C ARG A 28 -4.57 24.15 9.35
N THR A 29 -4.93 22.97 9.85
CA THR A 29 -4.59 22.53 11.20
C THR A 29 -3.33 21.68 11.19
N ILE A 30 -3.35 20.59 10.42
CA ILE A 30 -2.24 19.63 10.35
C ILE A 30 -1.08 20.19 9.50
N LYS A 31 -1.42 21.04 8.52
CA LYS A 31 -0.47 21.64 7.56
C LYS A 31 0.26 20.60 6.70
N ALA A 32 -0.45 19.54 6.32
CA ALA A 32 0.04 18.50 5.41
C ALA A 32 -0.44 18.75 3.98
N GLY A 33 0.48 19.14 3.08
CA GLY A 33 0.19 19.34 1.66
C GLY A 33 0.33 18.08 0.80
N TYR A 34 1.10 17.08 1.25
CA TYR A 34 1.20 15.78 0.59
C TYR A 34 0.59 14.71 1.50
N ILE A 35 -0.19 13.80 0.93
CA ILE A 35 -0.84 12.73 1.69
C ILE A 35 -0.71 11.38 0.98
N GLN A 36 -0.76 10.31 1.76
CA GLN A 36 -1.10 8.97 1.29
C GLN A 36 -2.52 8.67 1.77
N LEU A 37 -3.47 8.62 0.82
CA LEU A 37 -4.89 8.45 1.13
C LEU A 37 -5.19 6.98 1.44
N VAL A 38 -6.20 6.73 2.28
CA VAL A 38 -6.63 5.37 2.64
C VAL A 38 -8.06 5.07 2.16
N PRO A 39 -8.38 3.81 1.81
CA PRO A 39 -9.64 3.41 1.18
C PRO A 39 -10.91 3.73 1.97
N GLU A 40 -10.86 3.87 3.28
CA GLU A 40 -12.06 4.13 4.09
C GLU A 40 -12.65 5.52 3.81
N LEU A 41 -11.82 6.44 3.29
CA LEU A 41 -12.23 7.78 2.90
C LEU A 41 -12.79 7.82 1.45
N LEU A 42 -12.35 6.89 0.60
CA LEU A 42 -12.81 6.70 -0.77
C LEU A 42 -12.73 5.22 -1.16
N ASN A 43 -13.82 4.48 -0.93
CA ASN A 43 -13.78 3.01 -0.87
C ASN A 43 -14.11 2.34 -2.21
N PRO A 44 -13.25 1.43 -2.71
CA PRO A 44 -13.52 0.66 -3.93
C PRO A 44 -14.74 -0.27 -3.86
N SER A 45 -15.21 -0.63 -2.65
CA SER A 45 -16.39 -1.47 -2.46
C SER A 45 -17.71 -0.72 -2.62
N TRP A 46 -17.71 0.62 -2.74
CA TRP A 46 -18.92 1.39 -2.90
C TRP A 46 -19.51 1.27 -4.32
N PRO A 47 -20.81 1.57 -4.51
CA PRO A 47 -21.38 1.66 -5.85
C PRO A 47 -20.61 2.68 -6.71
N ALA A 48 -20.38 2.36 -7.98
CA ALA A 48 -19.58 3.20 -8.89
C ALA A 48 -20.01 4.68 -8.91
N ALA A 49 -21.31 4.95 -8.90
CA ALA A 49 -21.84 6.32 -8.85
C ALA A 49 -21.42 7.09 -7.57
N THR A 50 -21.28 6.38 -6.45
CA THR A 50 -20.80 6.94 -5.17
C THR A 50 -19.32 7.23 -5.24
N ILE A 51 -18.52 6.32 -5.79
CA ILE A 51 -17.08 6.49 -6.00
C ILE A 51 -16.84 7.74 -6.86
N SER A 52 -17.44 7.82 -8.05
CA SER A 52 -17.24 8.97 -8.95
C SER A 52 -17.71 10.30 -8.35
N LYS A 53 -18.76 10.29 -7.53
CA LYS A 53 -19.18 11.50 -6.79
C LYS A 53 -18.10 11.94 -5.80
N ARG A 54 -17.54 10.99 -5.03
CA ARG A 54 -16.53 11.27 -4.01
C ARG A 54 -15.18 11.67 -4.63
N GLU A 55 -14.74 11.02 -5.70
CA GLU A 55 -13.55 11.43 -6.48
C GLU A 55 -13.62 12.91 -6.86
N ARG A 56 -14.74 13.34 -7.45
CA ARG A 56 -14.95 14.74 -7.83
C ARG A 56 -14.92 15.69 -6.64
N GLN A 57 -15.38 15.26 -5.46
CA GLN A 57 -15.29 16.06 -4.24
C GLN A 57 -13.83 16.19 -3.80
N PHE A 58 -13.08 15.08 -3.75
CA PHE A 58 -11.66 15.09 -3.39
C PHE A 58 -10.83 15.95 -4.34
N VAL A 59 -10.98 15.80 -5.65
CA VAL A 59 -10.25 16.60 -6.65
C VAL A 59 -10.48 18.10 -6.44
N ARG A 60 -11.74 18.52 -6.21
CA ARG A 60 -12.05 19.93 -5.92
C ARG A 60 -11.46 20.41 -4.59
N ALA A 61 -11.57 19.60 -3.54
CA ALA A 61 -11.05 19.96 -2.22
C ALA A 61 -9.52 20.02 -2.21
N PHE A 62 -8.85 19.12 -2.94
CA PHE A 62 -7.40 19.13 -3.15
C PHE A 62 -6.94 20.39 -3.87
N ALA A 63 -7.58 20.74 -4.98
CA ALA A 63 -7.27 21.97 -5.72
C ALA A 63 -7.46 23.23 -4.86
N ARG A 64 -8.53 23.30 -4.08
CA ARG A 64 -8.83 24.44 -3.18
C ARG A 64 -7.82 24.59 -2.05
N ASN A 65 -7.34 23.48 -1.50
CA ASN A 65 -6.48 23.44 -0.32
C ASN A 65 -4.99 23.22 -0.62
N ASN A 66 -4.60 23.17 -1.90
CA ASN A 66 -3.24 22.84 -2.35
C ASN A 66 -2.73 21.51 -1.75
N ILE A 67 -3.59 20.50 -1.73
CA ILE A 67 -3.27 19.14 -1.28
C ILE A 67 -2.96 18.28 -2.50
N ARG A 68 -2.00 17.37 -2.36
CA ARG A 68 -1.67 16.34 -3.33
C ARG A 68 -1.66 14.96 -2.67
N ALA A 69 -2.57 14.09 -3.08
CA ALA A 69 -2.40 12.66 -2.83
C ALA A 69 -1.23 12.15 -3.67
N THR A 70 -0.18 11.64 -3.02
CA THR A 70 0.99 11.06 -3.71
C THR A 70 0.80 9.57 -3.99
N SER A 71 0.05 8.89 -3.13
CA SER A 71 -0.21 7.46 -3.19
C SER A 71 -1.50 7.10 -2.46
N VAL A 72 -1.99 5.88 -2.66
CA VAL A 72 -3.13 5.30 -1.93
C VAL A 72 -2.72 3.98 -1.29
N MET A 73 -2.97 3.80 0.00
CA MET A 73 -2.58 2.59 0.74
C MET A 73 -3.73 2.07 1.60
N THR A 74 -3.92 0.75 1.66
CA THR A 74 -4.77 0.09 2.64
C THR A 74 -4.43 0.49 4.09
N SER A 75 -5.45 0.54 4.94
CA SER A 75 -5.36 0.95 6.34
C SER A 75 -5.40 -0.25 7.29
N THR A 76 -5.44 0.04 8.60
CA THR A 76 -5.79 -0.93 9.65
C THR A 76 -7.08 -1.71 9.40
N TYR A 77 -8.11 -1.09 8.79
CA TYR A 77 -9.40 -1.76 8.49
C TYR A 77 -9.37 -2.57 7.20
N THR A 78 -8.33 -2.37 6.39
CA THR A 78 -8.08 -3.10 5.15
C THR A 78 -6.76 -3.87 5.22
N ARG A 79 -6.29 -4.24 6.42
CA ARG A 79 -5.19 -5.20 6.62
C ARG A 79 -5.76 -6.62 6.62
N LEU A 80 -5.91 -7.20 5.44
CA LEU A 80 -6.60 -8.48 5.22
C LEU A 80 -5.71 -9.46 4.44
N ASN A 81 -6.15 -10.71 4.32
CA ASN A 81 -5.48 -11.70 3.46
C ASN A 81 -5.35 -11.23 2.01
N HIS A 82 -6.34 -10.46 1.53
CA HIS A 82 -6.43 -9.97 0.15
C HIS A 82 -6.21 -11.09 -0.87
N MET A 83 -5.26 -10.90 -1.78
CA MET A 83 -4.86 -11.86 -2.80
C MET A 83 -4.15 -13.08 -2.21
N GLY A 84 -3.79 -13.08 -0.92
CA GLY A 84 -3.34 -14.25 -0.16
C GLY A 84 -4.46 -15.07 0.48
N HIS A 85 -5.74 -14.73 0.25
CA HIS A 85 -6.85 -15.54 0.76
C HIS A 85 -6.86 -16.93 0.07
N PRO A 86 -7.13 -18.05 0.78
CA PRO A 86 -7.07 -19.39 0.18
C PRO A 86 -8.19 -19.67 -0.83
N ASP A 87 -9.34 -19.00 -0.68
CA ASP A 87 -10.47 -19.07 -1.61
C ASP A 87 -10.24 -18.22 -2.86
N ALA A 88 -10.46 -18.82 -4.04
CA ALA A 88 -10.20 -18.17 -5.32
C ALA A 88 -11.18 -17.04 -5.67
N ASP A 89 -12.44 -17.15 -5.26
CA ASP A 89 -13.46 -16.13 -5.52
C ASP A 89 -13.24 -14.91 -4.63
N VAL A 90 -12.80 -15.12 -3.39
CA VAL A 90 -12.36 -14.02 -2.51
C VAL A 90 -11.13 -13.32 -3.07
N ARG A 91 -10.15 -14.05 -3.62
CA ARG A 91 -9.00 -13.42 -4.31
C ARG A 91 -9.46 -12.62 -5.53
N ARG A 92 -10.39 -13.16 -6.33
CA ARG A 92 -10.96 -12.45 -7.49
C ARG A 92 -11.63 -11.15 -7.07
N TYR A 93 -12.42 -11.16 -5.99
CA TYR A 93 -12.98 -9.94 -5.43
C TYR A 93 -11.90 -8.89 -5.13
N TYR A 94 -10.81 -9.29 -4.47
CA TYR A 94 -9.73 -8.34 -4.15
C TYR A 94 -8.93 -7.89 -5.37
N VAL A 95 -8.75 -8.73 -6.39
CA VAL A 95 -8.18 -8.28 -7.67
C VAL A 95 -9.02 -7.15 -8.25
N ASP A 96 -10.33 -7.32 -8.34
CA ASP A 96 -11.22 -6.30 -8.91
C ASP A 96 -11.33 -5.05 -8.00
N TRP A 97 -11.25 -5.25 -6.68
CA TRP A 97 -11.17 -4.18 -5.69
C TRP A 97 -9.89 -3.34 -5.86
N PHE A 98 -8.72 -3.97 -6.05
CA PHE A 98 -7.46 -3.26 -6.29
C PHE A 98 -7.41 -2.59 -7.66
N LYS A 99 -8.07 -3.15 -8.69
CA LYS A 99 -8.26 -2.47 -9.99
C LYS A 99 -9.05 -1.17 -9.79
N THR A 100 -10.15 -1.23 -9.05
CA THR A 100 -10.95 -0.05 -8.70
C THR A 100 -10.17 0.92 -7.80
N LEU A 101 -9.32 0.44 -6.89
CA LEU A 101 -8.41 1.29 -6.10
C LEU A 101 -7.41 2.02 -7.00
N ALA A 102 -6.91 1.36 -8.06
CA ALA A 102 -6.03 1.98 -9.02
C ALA A 102 -6.74 3.07 -9.85
N ASP A 103 -8.00 2.85 -10.24
CA ASP A 103 -8.83 3.87 -10.89
C ASP A 103 -9.01 5.09 -9.96
N ILE A 104 -9.36 4.85 -8.69
CA ILE A 104 -9.48 5.90 -7.67
C ILE A 104 -8.16 6.68 -7.55
N ALA A 105 -7.03 5.98 -7.42
CA ALA A 105 -5.71 6.59 -7.27
C ALA A 105 -5.36 7.47 -8.48
N GLY A 106 -5.59 6.97 -9.71
CA GLY A 106 -5.40 7.73 -10.93
C GLY A 106 -6.32 8.97 -11.01
N ALA A 107 -7.60 8.81 -10.68
CA ALA A 107 -8.60 9.89 -10.72
C ALA A 107 -8.29 11.04 -9.77
N ILE A 108 -7.70 10.77 -8.60
CA ILE A 108 -7.28 11.81 -7.64
C ILE A 108 -5.85 12.32 -7.85
N GLY A 109 -5.15 11.83 -8.88
CA GLY A 109 -3.81 12.28 -9.27
C GLY A 109 -2.65 11.68 -8.45
N ALA A 110 -2.88 10.55 -7.78
CA ALA A 110 -1.81 9.80 -7.11
C ALA A 110 -0.90 9.10 -8.13
N GLU A 111 0.34 8.82 -7.73
CA GLU A 111 1.31 8.16 -8.62
C GLU A 111 1.34 6.65 -8.45
N SER A 112 0.83 6.14 -7.33
CA SER A 112 0.88 4.72 -6.97
C SER A 112 -0.20 4.29 -6.00
N MET A 113 -0.42 2.99 -5.91
CA MET A 113 -1.24 2.38 -4.87
C MET A 113 -0.67 1.02 -4.43
N GLY A 114 -1.08 0.54 -3.26
CA GLY A 114 -0.63 -0.74 -2.74
C GLY A 114 -1.16 -1.11 -1.36
N SER A 115 -0.58 -2.19 -0.81
CA SER A 115 -0.95 -2.84 0.45
C SER A 115 0.26 -3.65 0.95
N GLN A 116 0.11 -4.53 1.94
CA GLN A 116 1.00 -5.70 2.07
C GLN A 116 1.03 -6.52 0.77
N PHE A 117 2.10 -7.28 0.52
CA PHE A 117 2.16 -8.22 -0.62
C PHE A 117 0.97 -9.19 -0.57
N ALA A 118 0.82 -9.85 0.58
CA ALA A 118 -0.30 -10.69 0.98
C ALA A 118 -0.19 -10.97 2.48
N ILE A 119 -1.29 -11.43 3.09
CA ILE A 119 -1.26 -11.97 4.45
C ILE A 119 -1.72 -13.41 4.38
N PHE A 120 -0.85 -14.36 4.74
CA PHE A 120 -1.18 -15.79 4.69
C PHE A 120 -1.77 -16.27 6.00
N THR A 121 -2.62 -17.30 5.92
CA THR A 121 -3.05 -18.04 7.09
C THR A 121 -1.89 -18.88 7.63
N GLN A 122 -1.98 -19.30 8.90
CA GLN A 122 -1.00 -20.23 9.48
C GLN A 122 -0.89 -21.53 8.67
N LYS A 123 -2.03 -22.06 8.17
CA LYS A 123 -2.06 -23.28 7.37
C LYS A 123 -1.34 -23.11 6.04
N ASP A 124 -1.62 -22.02 5.34
CA ASP A 124 -1.02 -21.76 4.02
C ASP A 124 0.46 -21.40 4.14
N TYR A 125 0.86 -20.72 5.21
CA TYR A 125 2.24 -20.37 5.45
C TYR A 125 3.08 -21.57 5.93
N ASN A 126 2.62 -22.36 6.90
CA ASN A 126 3.46 -23.39 7.53
C ASN A 126 3.70 -24.63 6.64
N ASP A 127 2.94 -24.80 5.57
CA ASP A 127 3.22 -25.77 4.50
C ASP A 127 4.05 -25.09 3.40
N THR A 128 5.32 -25.49 3.26
CA THR A 128 6.27 -24.85 2.33
C THR A 128 5.84 -24.96 0.86
N LYS A 129 5.24 -26.09 0.46
CA LYS A 129 4.75 -26.29 -0.90
C LYS A 129 3.55 -25.38 -1.16
N ARG A 130 2.60 -25.36 -0.23
CA ARG A 130 1.41 -24.52 -0.34
C ARG A 130 1.74 -23.03 -0.30
N ARG A 131 2.71 -22.63 0.53
CA ARG A 131 3.25 -21.27 0.60
C ARG A 131 3.78 -20.84 -0.77
N GLU A 132 4.63 -21.65 -1.37
CA GLU A 132 5.24 -21.34 -2.66
C GLU A 132 4.21 -21.28 -3.79
N GLU A 133 3.26 -22.22 -3.84
CA GLU A 133 2.14 -22.19 -4.78
C GLU A 133 1.30 -20.91 -4.62
N LEU A 134 0.98 -20.51 -3.38
CA LEU A 134 0.16 -19.34 -3.12
C LEU A 134 0.90 -18.02 -3.40
N ILE A 135 2.23 -17.95 -3.18
CA ILE A 135 3.04 -16.78 -3.59
C ILE A 135 2.94 -16.57 -5.10
N ASN A 136 3.07 -17.65 -5.89
CA ASN A 136 2.96 -17.56 -7.35
C ASN A 136 1.56 -17.11 -7.79
N ILE A 137 0.51 -17.60 -7.13
CA ILE A 137 -0.88 -17.13 -7.37
C ILE A 137 -0.99 -15.62 -7.08
N VAL A 138 -0.47 -15.15 -5.95
CA VAL A 138 -0.55 -13.74 -5.55
C VAL A 138 0.22 -12.84 -6.53
N ILE A 139 1.38 -13.27 -7.03
CA ILE A 139 2.13 -12.53 -8.05
C ILE A 139 1.31 -12.37 -9.33
N GLU A 140 0.59 -13.41 -9.77
CA GLU A 140 -0.29 -13.31 -10.94
C GLU A 140 -1.52 -12.43 -10.68
N CYS A 141 -2.05 -12.41 -9.45
CA CYS A 141 -3.07 -11.43 -9.08
C CYS A 141 -2.54 -9.98 -9.17
N TRP A 142 -1.33 -9.72 -8.67
CA TRP A 142 -0.68 -8.41 -8.82
C TRP A 142 -0.34 -8.07 -10.26
N ARG A 143 -0.06 -9.06 -11.12
CA ARG A 143 0.12 -8.84 -12.57
C ARG A 143 -1.14 -8.28 -13.21
N GLU A 144 -2.30 -8.86 -12.93
CA GLU A 144 -3.58 -8.33 -13.41
C GLU A 144 -3.84 -6.90 -12.92
N VAL A 145 -3.55 -6.63 -11.65
CA VAL A 145 -3.71 -5.31 -11.04
C VAL A 145 -2.75 -4.30 -11.66
N ALA A 146 -1.49 -4.68 -11.92
CA ALA A 146 -0.48 -3.81 -12.53
C ALA A 146 -0.85 -3.39 -13.96
N GLU A 147 -1.41 -4.30 -14.78
CA GLU A 147 -1.90 -3.97 -16.12
C GLU A 147 -3.01 -2.92 -16.06
N HIS A 148 -3.96 -3.09 -15.14
CA HIS A 148 -5.05 -2.12 -14.94
C HIS A 148 -4.53 -0.79 -14.40
N ALA A 149 -3.64 -0.82 -13.41
CA ALA A 149 -3.04 0.35 -12.80
C ALA A 149 -2.24 1.19 -13.82
N LYS A 150 -1.57 0.53 -14.77
CA LYS A 150 -0.93 1.21 -15.91
C LYS A 150 -1.94 1.99 -16.75
N ALA A 151 -3.08 1.37 -17.06
CA ALA A 151 -4.16 2.02 -17.82
C ALA A 151 -4.80 3.19 -17.04
N ALA A 152 -4.87 3.08 -15.71
CA ALA A 152 -5.29 4.16 -14.82
C ALA A 152 -4.24 5.29 -14.66
N GLY A 153 -3.06 5.16 -15.29
CA GLY A 153 -2.01 6.19 -15.30
C GLY A 153 -1.06 6.15 -14.10
N LEU A 154 -1.07 5.08 -13.30
CA LEU A 154 -0.14 4.92 -12.19
C LEU A 154 1.28 4.62 -12.70
N LYS A 155 2.28 5.09 -11.97
CA LYS A 155 3.70 4.92 -12.29
C LYS A 155 4.28 3.63 -11.71
N TYR A 156 3.77 3.18 -10.58
CA TYR A 156 4.17 1.95 -9.91
C TYR A 156 3.06 1.47 -8.97
N ILE A 157 3.09 0.19 -8.61
CA ILE A 157 2.35 -0.37 -7.48
C ILE A 157 3.34 -0.72 -6.38
N PHE A 158 2.86 -0.91 -5.15
CA PHE A 158 3.77 -1.24 -4.06
C PHE A 158 3.27 -2.28 -3.06
N TRP A 159 4.25 -2.90 -2.38
CA TRP A 159 4.04 -3.78 -1.24
C TRP A 159 4.73 -3.22 0.01
N GLU A 160 4.14 -3.41 1.18
CA GLU A 160 4.76 -3.07 2.48
C GLU A 160 5.35 -4.33 3.12
N PRO A 161 6.67 -4.39 3.38
CA PRO A 161 7.30 -5.39 4.25
C PRO A 161 6.73 -5.29 5.67
N MET A 162 6.49 -6.43 6.33
CA MET A 162 5.84 -6.53 7.63
C MET A 162 6.69 -7.31 8.62
N SER A 163 6.32 -7.30 9.90
CA SER A 163 7.15 -7.84 11.00
C SER A 163 7.06 -9.36 11.26
N VAL A 164 6.34 -10.13 10.44
CA VAL A 164 6.24 -11.60 10.63
C VAL A 164 6.27 -12.34 9.30
N GLY A 165 6.82 -13.56 9.30
CA GLY A 165 7.02 -14.33 8.08
C GLY A 165 5.78 -14.47 7.19
N ARG A 166 4.60 -14.74 7.77
CA ARG A 166 3.32 -14.90 7.03
C ARG A 166 2.77 -13.61 6.41
N GLU A 167 3.40 -12.47 6.72
CA GLU A 167 3.09 -11.15 6.18
C GLU A 167 4.25 -10.57 5.33
N PHE A 168 5.30 -11.36 5.13
CA PHE A 168 6.44 -11.13 4.23
C PHE A 168 7.36 -9.97 4.64
N GLY A 169 8.65 -10.07 4.27
CA GLY A 169 9.61 -8.99 4.50
C GLY A 169 10.03 -8.75 5.95
N HIS A 170 9.83 -9.71 6.86
CA HIS A 170 10.10 -9.59 8.30
C HIS A 170 11.56 -9.43 8.75
N THR A 171 12.51 -9.58 7.83
CA THR A 171 13.92 -9.26 8.07
C THR A 171 14.45 -8.51 6.86
N ILE A 172 15.54 -7.76 7.01
CA ILE A 172 16.16 -7.03 5.89
C ILE A 172 16.56 -8.02 4.78
N ALA A 173 17.08 -9.18 5.16
CA ALA A 173 17.48 -10.22 4.22
C ALA A 173 16.28 -10.80 3.44
N GLU A 174 15.21 -11.15 4.14
CA GLU A 174 13.99 -11.68 3.49
C GLU A 174 13.30 -10.63 2.64
N CYS A 175 13.26 -9.37 3.09
CA CYS A 175 12.73 -8.26 2.31
C CYS A 175 13.50 -8.09 0.99
N ARG A 176 14.84 -8.05 1.03
CA ARG A 176 15.67 -7.92 -0.17
C ARG A 176 15.50 -9.09 -1.14
N ASN A 177 15.49 -10.32 -0.62
CA ASN A 177 15.28 -11.51 -1.44
C ASN A 177 13.90 -11.51 -2.11
N PHE A 178 12.87 -11.13 -1.36
CA PHE A 178 11.50 -11.12 -1.87
C PHE A 178 11.27 -9.98 -2.87
N ASP A 179 11.80 -8.79 -2.63
CA ASP A 179 11.71 -7.66 -3.56
C ASP A 179 12.40 -7.98 -4.90
N ALA A 180 13.57 -8.61 -4.87
CA ALA A 180 14.26 -9.07 -6.07
C ALA A 180 13.40 -10.07 -6.87
N ARG A 181 12.65 -10.94 -6.19
CA ARG A 181 11.69 -11.86 -6.83
C ARG A 181 10.53 -11.11 -7.48
N LEU A 182 9.98 -10.09 -6.82
CA LEU A 182 8.89 -9.27 -7.38
C LEU A 182 9.36 -8.45 -8.59
N GLU A 183 10.56 -7.85 -8.54
CA GLU A 183 11.16 -7.15 -9.68
C GLU A 183 11.37 -8.11 -10.87
N ALA A 184 11.84 -9.34 -10.61
CA ALA A 184 12.03 -10.36 -11.64
C ALA A 184 10.71 -10.80 -12.32
N ALA A 185 9.55 -10.58 -11.68
CA ALA A 185 8.24 -10.88 -12.26
C ALA A 185 7.85 -9.94 -13.42
N LYS A 186 8.56 -8.81 -13.60
CA LYS A 186 8.40 -7.86 -14.73
C LYS A 186 6.93 -7.53 -15.00
N LEU A 187 6.27 -6.97 -14.00
CA LEU A 187 4.87 -6.53 -14.13
C LEU A 187 4.76 -5.33 -15.10
N ALA A 188 3.53 -4.98 -15.48
CA ALA A 188 3.24 -3.92 -16.46
C ALA A 188 3.81 -2.54 -16.13
N ILE A 189 3.92 -2.27 -14.82
CA ILE A 189 4.57 -1.13 -14.18
C ILE A 189 5.39 -1.66 -12.98
N PRO A 190 6.43 -0.94 -12.53
CA PRO A 190 7.27 -1.37 -11.41
C PRO A 190 6.46 -1.76 -10.16
N PHE A 191 6.89 -2.83 -9.50
CA PHE A 191 6.36 -3.26 -8.20
C PHE A 191 7.41 -2.94 -7.14
N ARG A 192 7.23 -1.82 -6.45
CA ARG A 192 8.20 -1.28 -5.48
C ARG A 192 7.85 -1.72 -4.07
N MET A 193 8.81 -1.74 -3.17
CA MET A 193 8.49 -1.76 -1.75
C MET A 193 8.14 -0.35 -1.25
N ILE A 194 7.43 -0.29 -0.13
CA ILE A 194 7.39 0.88 0.74
C ILE A 194 7.79 0.44 2.15
N ASP A 195 8.93 0.92 2.59
CA ASP A 195 9.50 0.52 3.86
C ASP A 195 8.83 1.25 5.03
N ASP A 196 8.68 0.58 6.17
CA ASP A 196 8.38 1.20 7.46
C ASP A 196 9.54 0.85 8.38
N ILE A 197 10.33 1.85 8.75
CA ILE A 197 11.58 1.63 9.49
C ILE A 197 11.37 1.10 10.92
N ASP A 198 10.14 1.05 11.41
CA ASP A 198 9.78 0.45 12.70
C ASP A 198 9.15 -0.95 12.53
N HIS A 199 9.12 -1.50 11.31
CA HIS A 199 8.83 -2.91 11.09
C HIS A 199 10.07 -3.79 11.34
N GLY A 200 9.88 -5.11 11.15
CA GLY A 200 10.89 -6.12 11.42
C GLY A 200 10.54 -7.06 12.57
N ASP A 201 11.09 -8.27 12.50
CA ASP A 201 10.86 -9.33 13.49
C ASP A 201 11.67 -9.08 14.77
N VAL A 202 10.99 -8.64 15.82
CA VAL A 202 11.57 -8.43 17.17
C VAL A 202 12.16 -9.67 17.81
N THR A 203 11.91 -10.85 17.25
CA THR A 203 12.52 -12.12 17.69
C THR A 203 13.75 -12.52 16.88
N SER A 204 14.12 -11.74 15.86
CA SER A 204 15.34 -11.96 15.06
C SER A 204 16.57 -11.90 15.96
N SER A 205 17.54 -12.78 15.70
CA SER A 205 18.85 -12.73 16.34
C SER A 205 19.77 -11.67 15.72
N ASN A 206 19.39 -11.10 14.58
CA ASN A 206 20.10 -10.01 13.93
C ASN A 206 19.51 -8.66 14.40
N PRO A 207 20.27 -7.83 15.13
CA PRO A 207 19.75 -6.57 15.69
C PRO A 207 19.34 -5.56 14.61
N ASP A 208 19.96 -5.64 13.42
CA ASP A 208 19.64 -4.77 12.29
C ASP A 208 18.19 -4.95 11.82
N ASP A 209 17.60 -6.13 12.02
CA ASP A 209 16.22 -6.39 11.58
C ASP A 209 15.18 -5.58 12.37
N THR A 210 15.56 -4.98 13.49
CA THR A 210 14.71 -4.08 14.27
C THR A 210 15.32 -2.70 14.52
N ASP A 211 16.42 -2.39 13.85
CA ASP A 211 17.06 -1.07 13.92
C ASP A 211 16.51 -0.16 12.81
N PRO A 212 15.77 0.92 13.14
CA PRO A 212 15.26 1.84 12.13
C PRO A 212 16.34 2.49 11.27
N TYR A 213 17.56 2.63 11.79
CA TYR A 213 18.68 3.16 11.01
C TYR A 213 19.19 2.14 9.98
N ALA A 214 19.16 0.84 10.32
CA ALA A 214 19.55 -0.22 9.39
C ALA A 214 18.53 -0.33 8.24
N TRP A 215 17.23 -0.29 8.54
CA TRP A 215 16.17 -0.24 7.53
C TRP A 215 16.28 0.99 6.61
N ALA A 216 16.44 2.18 7.19
CA ALA A 216 16.62 3.41 6.43
C ALA A 216 17.84 3.37 5.47
N ALA A 217 18.90 2.64 5.85
CA ALA A 217 20.09 2.47 5.02
C ALA A 217 19.93 1.37 3.95
N ALA A 218 19.04 0.40 4.16
CA ALA A 218 18.95 -0.81 3.36
C ALA A 218 18.24 -0.62 2.01
N PHE A 219 17.21 0.23 1.94
CA PHE A 219 16.31 0.33 0.77
C PHE A 219 16.07 1.75 0.21
N PRO A 220 17.05 2.68 0.21
CA PRO A 220 16.81 4.06 -0.24
C PRO A 220 16.50 4.20 -1.73
N VAL A 221 16.79 3.17 -2.55
CA VAL A 221 16.55 3.17 -4.01
C VAL A 221 15.27 2.40 -4.35
N GLU A 222 15.04 1.28 -3.67
CA GLU A 222 13.95 0.36 -3.89
C GLU A 222 12.63 0.89 -3.32
N SER A 223 12.68 1.75 -2.30
CA SER A 223 11.53 2.28 -1.57
C SER A 223 11.27 3.77 -1.84
N PRO A 224 10.36 4.14 -2.78
CA PRO A 224 10.07 5.55 -3.10
C PRO A 224 9.35 6.31 -1.97
N ILE A 225 8.70 5.58 -1.06
CA ILE A 225 8.00 6.08 0.12
C ILE A 225 8.54 5.32 1.31
N ILE A 226 8.86 6.02 2.40
CA ILE A 226 9.32 5.41 3.65
C ILE A 226 8.39 5.91 4.76
N HIS A 227 7.71 4.99 5.43
CA HIS A 227 6.94 5.27 6.64
C HIS A 227 7.89 5.43 7.83
N VAL A 228 7.57 6.43 8.65
CA VAL A 228 8.31 6.76 9.87
C VAL A 228 7.31 7.00 11.00
N LYS A 229 7.64 6.52 12.19
CA LYS A 229 6.90 6.78 13.42
C LYS A 229 7.87 6.94 14.59
N GLN A 230 7.39 7.57 15.65
CA GLN A 230 8.12 7.63 16.91
C GLN A 230 7.65 6.49 17.81
N SER A 231 8.58 5.64 18.22
CA SER A 231 8.35 4.47 19.09
C SER A 231 8.49 4.83 20.57
#